data_AF-R6A0V7-F1
#
_entry.id   AF-R6A0V7-F1
#
_cell.length_a   1.000
_cell.length_b   1.000
_cell.length_c   1.000
_cell.angle_alpha   90.00
_cell.angle_beta   90.00
_cell.angle_gamma   90.00
#
_symmetry.space_group_name_H-M   'P 1'
#
loop_
_entity.id
_entity.type
_entity.pdbx_description
1 polymer ?
#
loop_
_entity_poly.entity_id
_entity_poly.type
_entity_poly.pdbx_seq_one_letter_code
_entity_poly.pdbx_strand_id
1 'polypeptide(L)'
;MQLFRRSMLQVIVSGAICSTLPSLAFAQTQKLASEYDVIVIGSGFAGLAAAISAAEKGAKVIVLEKMQVAGGNSSRSGGMMAIPGSTVQKEQALRTLRPNLQPI
;
A
#
# COMPACT_ATOMS: atom_id res chain seq x y z
N MET A 1 2.54 47.78 31.65
CA MET A 1 2.14 47.27 30.32
C MET A 1 3.30 47.25 29.28
N GLN A 2 4.57 47.08 29.71
CA GLN A 2 5.74 46.99 28.80
C GLN A 2 6.37 45.57 28.70
N LEU A 3 5.99 44.63 29.57
CA LEU A 3 6.48 43.25 29.52
C LEU A 3 5.82 42.40 28.41
N PHE A 4 4.59 42.75 27.99
CA PHE A 4 3.80 41.92 27.07
C PHE A 4 4.29 41.99 25.61
N ARG A 5 4.89 43.12 25.20
CA ARG A 5 5.40 43.31 23.83
C ARG A 5 6.69 42.53 23.53
N ARG A 6 7.54 42.29 24.54
CA ARG A 6 8.84 41.63 24.37
C ARG A 6 8.71 40.11 24.30
N SER A 7 7.73 39.56 25.02
CA SER A 7 7.42 38.11 25.02
C SER A 7 6.87 37.64 23.68
N MET A 8 5.98 38.42 23.04
CA MET A 8 5.42 38.05 21.73
C MET A 8 6.48 37.99 20.61
N LEU A 9 7.53 38.81 20.66
CA LEU A 9 8.58 38.81 19.64
C LEU A 9 9.49 37.57 19.76
N GLN A 10 9.71 37.04 20.97
CA GLN A 10 10.46 35.79 21.17
C GLN A 10 9.72 34.54 20.67
N VAL A 11 8.38 34.53 20.77
CA VAL A 11 7.56 33.40 20.28
C VAL A 11 7.60 33.31 18.75
N ILE A 12 7.65 34.45 18.05
CA ILE A 12 7.75 34.49 16.58
C ILE A 12 9.13 34.00 16.09
N VAL A 13 10.21 34.31 16.82
CA VAL A 13 11.58 33.88 16.45
C VAL A 13 11.78 32.36 16.67
N SER A 14 11.14 31.76 17.69
CA SER A 14 11.17 30.29 17.86
C SER A 14 10.23 29.54 16.92
N GLY A 15 9.13 30.16 16.47
CA GLY A 15 8.18 29.54 15.54
C GLY A 15 8.69 29.37 14.10
N ALA A 16 9.77 30.08 13.73
CA ALA A 16 10.29 30.11 12.36
C ALA A 16 11.37 29.05 12.05
N ILE A 17 11.83 28.28 13.04
CA ILE A 17 12.88 27.27 12.83
C ILE A 17 12.29 25.88 12.53
N CYS A 18 10.99 25.67 12.78
CA CYS A 18 10.33 24.36 12.64
C CYS A 18 9.38 24.28 11.43
N SER A 19 9.63 25.02 10.35
CA SER A 19 8.81 24.95 9.13
C SER A 19 9.61 24.74 7.85
N THR A 20 10.93 24.58 7.95
CA THR A 20 11.85 24.41 6.81
C THR A 20 12.74 23.19 6.96
N LEU A 21 12.18 22.05 7.39
CA LEU A 21 12.76 20.74 7.07
C LEU A 21 12.10 20.21 5.78
N PRO A 22 12.57 20.63 4.60
CA PRO A 22 12.10 20.05 3.35
C PRO A 22 12.58 18.59 3.30
N SER A 23 11.65 17.66 3.39
CA SER A 23 11.51 16.48 2.51
C SER A 23 12.72 15.55 2.23
N LEU A 24 13.86 15.69 2.91
CA LEU A 24 15.06 14.87 2.66
C LEU A 24 15.04 13.49 3.33
N ALA A 25 13.94 13.09 3.96
CA ALA A 25 13.80 11.77 4.57
C ALA A 25 13.41 10.66 3.57
N PHE A 26 13.33 10.93 2.27
CA PHE A 26 12.67 10.04 1.31
C PHE A 26 13.58 9.08 0.51
N ALA A 27 14.81 8.87 0.96
CA ALA A 27 15.65 7.78 0.47
C ALA A 27 16.13 6.92 1.65
N GLN A 28 15.20 6.38 2.44
CA GLN A 28 15.59 5.32 3.36
C GLN A 28 15.76 4.03 2.57
N THR A 29 16.99 3.78 2.12
CA THR A 29 17.39 2.52 1.53
C THR A 29 17.23 1.44 2.60
N GLN A 30 16.12 0.72 2.54
CA GLN A 30 15.92 -0.46 3.36
C GLN A 30 16.95 -1.50 2.95
N LYS A 31 17.69 -2.03 3.93
CA LYS A 31 18.64 -3.11 3.67
C LYS A 31 17.84 -4.35 3.30
N LEU A 32 17.82 -4.67 2.01
CA LEU A 32 17.24 -5.91 1.50
C LEU A 32 18.06 -7.11 1.99
N ALA A 33 17.39 -8.25 2.14
CA ALA A 33 18.11 -9.50 2.28
C ALA A 33 18.89 -9.78 0.99
N SER A 34 19.97 -10.56 1.09
CA SER A 34 20.80 -10.92 -0.06
C SER A 34 20.04 -11.76 -1.09
N GLU A 35 19.07 -12.57 -0.65
CA GLU A 35 18.38 -13.55 -1.49
C GLU A 35 16.89 -13.67 -1.15
N TYR A 36 16.08 -13.92 -2.17
CA TYR A 36 14.63 -14.18 -2.13
C TYR A 36 14.30 -15.26 -3.16
N ASP A 37 13.32 -16.11 -2.86
CA ASP A 37 12.85 -17.16 -3.79
C ASP A 37 11.93 -16.56 -4.87
N VAL A 38 11.15 -15.54 -4.49
CA VAL A 38 10.22 -14.85 -5.38
C VAL A 38 10.30 -13.34 -5.16
N ILE A 39 10.46 -12.60 -6.25
CA ILE A 39 10.40 -11.13 -6.27
C ILE A 39 9.16 -10.71 -7.04
N VAL A 40 8.26 -10.00 -6.38
CA VAL A 40 7.05 -9.46 -6.99
C VAL A 40 7.23 -7.97 -7.22
N ILE A 41 7.00 -7.52 -8.46
CA ILE A 41 7.04 -6.10 -8.82
C ILE A 41 5.62 -5.57 -8.95
N GLY A 42 5.27 -4.64 -8.07
CA GLY A 42 3.96 -4.00 -7.98
C GLY A 42 3.10 -4.56 -6.84
N SER A 43 2.43 -3.66 -6.14
CA SER A 43 1.59 -3.96 -4.98
C SER A 43 0.08 -3.85 -5.26
N GLY A 44 -0.33 -4.03 -6.52
CA GLY A 44 -1.74 -4.14 -6.91
C GLY A 44 -2.34 -5.49 -6.51
N PHE A 45 -3.63 -5.71 -6.82
CA PHE A 45 -4.33 -6.96 -6.46
C PHE A 45 -3.60 -8.21 -6.95
N ALA A 46 -3.16 -8.22 -8.22
CA ALA A 46 -2.46 -9.38 -8.78
C ALA A 46 -1.10 -9.62 -8.10
N GLY A 47 -0.32 -8.56 -7.85
CA GLY A 47 0.99 -8.67 -7.21
C GLY A 47 0.88 -9.18 -5.78
N LEU A 48 -0.02 -8.62 -4.98
CA LEU A 48 -0.22 -9.07 -3.60
C LEU A 48 -0.81 -10.49 -3.55
N ALA A 49 -1.75 -10.83 -4.44
CA ALA A 49 -2.27 -12.20 -4.53
C ALA A 49 -1.17 -13.22 -4.86
N ALA A 50 -0.27 -12.89 -5.80
CA ALA A 50 0.88 -13.72 -6.14
C ALA A 50 1.86 -13.84 -4.96
N ALA A 51 2.16 -12.73 -4.29
CA ALA A 51 3.06 -12.70 -3.15
C ALA A 51 2.57 -13.58 -1.99
N ILE A 52 1.27 -13.47 -1.64
CA ILE A 52 0.64 -14.29 -0.60
C ILE A 52 0.66 -15.76 -1.01
N SER A 53 0.25 -16.08 -2.25
CA SER A 53 0.23 -17.47 -2.74
C SER A 53 1.61 -18.13 -2.70
N ALA A 54 2.68 -17.38 -2.97
CA ALA A 54 4.04 -17.87 -2.87
C ALA A 54 4.49 -18.03 -1.40
N ALA A 55 4.19 -17.05 -0.55
CA ALA A 55 4.51 -17.10 0.87
C ALA A 55 3.80 -18.26 1.61
N GLU A 56 2.54 -18.55 1.26
CA GLU A 56 1.78 -19.70 1.80
C GLU A 56 2.43 -21.05 1.43
N LYS A 57 3.21 -21.09 0.34
CA LYS A 57 4.01 -22.26 -0.07
C LYS A 57 5.40 -22.29 0.57
N GLY A 58 5.69 -21.37 1.50
CA GLY A 58 6.96 -21.29 2.23
C GLY A 58 8.07 -20.51 1.52
N ALA A 59 7.78 -19.84 0.39
CA ALA A 59 8.78 -19.04 -0.30
C ALA A 59 9.13 -17.77 0.49
N LYS A 60 10.41 -17.38 0.48
CA LYS A 60 10.85 -16.07 0.95
C LYS A 60 10.57 -15.02 -0.12
N VAL A 61 9.53 -14.23 0.08
CA VAL A 61 9.03 -13.26 -0.91
C VAL A 61 9.38 -11.83 -0.54
N ILE A 62 9.68 -11.02 -1.56
CA ILE A 62 9.68 -9.55 -1.45
C ILE A 62 8.75 -8.93 -2.49
N VAL A 63 8.03 -7.88 -2.08
CA VAL A 63 7.21 -7.06 -2.97
C VAL A 63 7.84 -5.68 -3.10
N LEU A 64 8.05 -5.22 -4.33
CA LEU A 64 8.59 -3.90 -4.63
C LEU A 64 7.51 -3.01 -5.23
N GLU A 65 7.29 -1.85 -4.63
CA GLU A 65 6.35 -0.83 -5.11
C GLU A 65 7.10 0.48 -5.35
N LYS A 66 6.78 1.16 -6.45
CA LYS A 66 7.37 2.46 -6.79
C LYS A 66 6.78 3.58 -5.94
N MET A 67 5.47 3.51 -5.67
CA MET A 67 4.77 4.52 -4.90
C MET A 67 5.05 4.41 -3.41
N GLN A 68 4.86 5.52 -2.69
CA GLN A 68 5.01 5.55 -1.23
C GLN A 68 3.94 4.71 -0.50
N VAL A 69 2.84 4.41 -1.18
CA VAL A 69 1.71 3.66 -0.65
C VAL A 69 1.43 2.49 -1.59
N ALA A 70 1.12 1.34 -1.03
CA ALA A 70 0.75 0.16 -1.79
C ALA A 70 -0.60 0.32 -2.51
N GLY A 71 -0.78 -0.43 -3.61
CA GLY A 71 -2.07 -0.63 -4.26
C GLY A 71 -2.15 -0.17 -5.72
N GLY A 72 -1.43 0.89 -6.12
CA GLY A 72 -1.49 1.41 -7.50
C GLY A 72 -2.92 1.75 -7.94
N ASN A 73 -3.36 1.27 -9.11
CA ASN A 73 -4.75 1.45 -9.56
C ASN A 73 -5.75 0.59 -8.76
N SER A 74 -5.30 -0.51 -8.16
CA SER A 74 -6.18 -1.38 -7.38
C SER A 74 -6.76 -0.67 -6.16
N SER A 75 -6.01 0.23 -5.51
CA SER A 75 -6.52 1.04 -4.39
C SER A 75 -7.59 2.05 -4.79
N ARG A 76 -7.71 2.35 -6.09
CA ARG A 76 -8.73 3.25 -6.66
C ARG A 76 -9.91 2.51 -7.27
N SER A 77 -9.77 1.22 -7.57
CA SER A 77 -10.89 0.39 -7.99
C SER A 77 -11.80 0.18 -6.77
N GLY A 78 -13.12 0.20 -6.93
CA GLY A 78 -14.05 0.03 -5.79
C GLY A 78 -14.03 -1.36 -5.13
N GLY A 79 -12.96 -2.15 -5.29
CA GLY A 79 -12.81 -3.49 -4.72
C GLY A 79 -13.65 -4.57 -5.38
N MET A 80 -14.35 -4.25 -6.48
CA MET A 80 -15.22 -5.18 -7.17
C MET A 80 -14.40 -6.26 -7.89
N MET A 81 -14.70 -7.52 -7.60
CA MET A 81 -14.06 -8.68 -8.23
C MET A 81 -15.10 -9.52 -8.95
N ALA A 82 -14.90 -9.75 -10.25
CA ALA A 82 -15.74 -10.63 -11.04
C ALA A 82 -15.20 -12.06 -10.96
N ILE A 83 -15.61 -12.80 -9.92
CA ILE A 83 -15.17 -14.19 -9.68
C ILE A 83 -16.39 -15.13 -9.79
N PRO A 84 -16.72 -15.62 -11.00
CA PRO A 84 -17.83 -16.54 -11.19
C PRO A 84 -17.56 -17.87 -10.47
N GLY A 85 -18.58 -18.40 -9.79
CA GLY A 85 -18.49 -19.67 -9.05
C GLY A 85 -17.75 -19.59 -7.71
N SER A 86 -17.49 -18.39 -7.21
CA SER A 86 -16.88 -18.16 -5.89
C SER A 86 -17.69 -18.78 -4.75
N THR A 87 -17.03 -19.10 -3.65
CA THR A 87 -17.69 -19.63 -2.45
C THR A 87 -18.74 -18.65 -1.92
N VAL A 88 -18.44 -17.35 -1.93
CA VAL A 88 -19.39 -16.29 -1.55
C VAL A 88 -20.65 -16.32 -2.40
N GLN A 89 -20.52 -16.51 -3.73
CA GLN A 89 -21.67 -16.63 -4.62
C GLN A 89 -22.54 -17.85 -4.26
N LYS A 90 -21.92 -18.99 -3.91
CA LYS A 90 -22.63 -20.21 -3.50
C LYS A 90 -23.34 -20.05 -2.16
N GLU A 91 -22.68 -19.44 -1.17
CA GLU A 91 -23.24 -19.18 0.17
C GLU A 91 -24.47 -18.26 0.10
N GLN A 92 -24.47 -17.30 -0.82
CA GLN A 92 -25.60 -16.41 -1.06
C GLN A 92 -26.70 -17.04 -1.94
N ALA A 93 -26.59 -18.32 -2.29
CA ALA A 93 -27.47 -19.03 -3.21
C ALA A 93 -27.66 -18.30 -4.56
N LEU A 94 -26.66 -17.53 -4.99
CA LEU A 94 -26.70 -16.78 -6.23
C LEU A 94 -26.24 -17.68 -7.39
N ARG A 95 -27.07 -17.79 -8.42
CA ARG A 95 -26.74 -18.59 -9.61
C ARG A 95 -25.87 -17.80 -10.58
N THR A 96 -24.80 -18.43 -11.07
CA THR A 96 -24.06 -17.89 -12.23
C THR A 96 -24.92 -18.04 -13.49
N LEU A 97 -25.19 -16.91 -14.18
CA LEU A 97 -26.06 -16.90 -15.36
C LEU A 97 -25.48 -17.67 -16.57
N ARG A 98 -24.16 -17.93 -16.58
CA ARG A 98 -23.49 -18.83 -17.54
C ARG A 98 -22.82 -19.98 -16.81
N PRO A 99 -23.49 -21.14 -16.68
CA PRO A 99 -22.93 -22.29 -15.95
C PRO A 99 -21.74 -22.96 -16.64
N ASN A 100 -21.56 -22.74 -17.94
CA ASN A 100 -20.49 -23.35 -18.75
C ASN A 100 -19.40 -22.34 -19.18
N LEU A 101 -19.26 -21.22 -18.46
CA LEU A 101 -18.18 -20.29 -18.76
C LEU A 101 -16.86 -20.94 -18.34
N GLN A 102 -15.96 -21.14 -19.30
CA GLN A 102 -14.63 -21.66 -18.99
C GLN A 102 -13.91 -20.69 -18.02
N PRO A 103 -13.20 -21.21 -17.01
CA PRO A 103 -12.35 -20.36 -16.19
C PRO A 103 -11.30 -19.69 -17.09
N ILE A 104 -11.12 -18.38 -16.88
CA ILE A 104 -10.02 -17.60 -17.45
C ILE A 104 -8.71 -17.91 -16.75
#